data_AF-A0A812LLZ0-F1
#
_entry.id   AF-A0A812LLZ0-F1
#
_cell.length_a   1.000
_cell.length_b   1.000
_cell.length_c   1.000
_cell.angle_alpha   90.00
_cell.angle_beta   90.00
_cell.angle_gamma   90.00
#
_symmetry.space_group_name_H-M   'P 1'
#
loop_
_entity.id
_entity.type
_entity.pdbx_description
1 polymer ?
#
loop_
_entity_poly.entity_id
_entity_poly.type
_entity_poly.pdbx_seq_one_letter_code
_entity_poly.pdbx_strand_id
1 'polypeptide(L)'
;MTSVILLGHAPFLQALELLFSGPGYSQTYRNTWMGWYSAGGYIMDSAGVMLSGRDGKMPAYDTAGLVGVRFEDTAGGFIEFELEGRFRDKPLLSIVKECMGADRENDGSAVWRSGHCEVGKASSTFGIPRPSRKLVIGYAGVREEPLNWVLFKIQESSARRELPFAFGTQNSTNPGFAGRVYIYGVQYAVERAGIWQSVSRPCQVDAEGCVTSHNFPRFYGTQEHCSIEIEKSLAGPLNVTDFTTESNHDVLTVNGKAYSGSVGPDGITPTETIVWRSDHSVSNRGWRLCPPALARTESSGKQQANLAHGGLQVFLPVIPFAMMCLACYCGPTIQHSWRRWHAHRVRFRNDLDQDG
;
A
#
# COMPACT_ATOMS: atom_id res chain seq x y z
N MET A 1 -15.07 5.89 41.40
CA MET A 1 -14.95 6.66 40.16
C MET A 1 -13.69 6.18 39.46
N THR A 2 -13.85 5.26 38.52
CA THR A 2 -12.74 4.70 37.76
C THR A 2 -12.38 5.72 36.68
N SER A 3 -11.20 6.32 36.82
CA SER A 3 -10.68 7.28 35.85
C SER A 3 -10.44 6.55 34.53
N VAL A 4 -11.32 6.77 33.55
CA VAL A 4 -11.04 6.44 32.16
C VAL A 4 -10.00 7.44 31.71
N ILE A 5 -8.74 7.01 31.68
CA ILE A 5 -7.69 7.74 30.98
C ILE A 5 -8.12 7.69 29.51
N LEU A 6 -8.71 8.78 29.02
CA LEU A 6 -8.77 9.08 27.60
C LEU A 6 -7.32 9.22 27.16
N LEU A 7 -6.70 8.12 26.73
CA LEU A 7 -5.52 8.18 25.90
C LEU A 7 -5.96 8.96 24.66
N GLY A 8 -5.55 10.23 24.60
CA GLY A 8 -5.66 11.04 23.40
C GLY A 8 -5.11 10.20 22.26
N HIS A 9 -5.90 10.08 21.19
CA HIS A 9 -5.53 9.31 20.01
C HIS A 9 -4.15 9.80 19.57
N ALA A 10 -3.13 8.97 19.76
CA ALA A 10 -1.84 9.21 19.15
C ALA A 10 -2.09 9.40 17.65
N PRO A 11 -1.47 10.40 16.98
CA PRO A 11 -1.56 10.49 15.54
C PRO A 11 -1.04 9.16 14.98
N PHE A 12 -1.96 8.33 14.49
CA PHE A 12 -1.58 7.05 13.90
C PHE A 12 -0.65 7.35 12.74
N LEU A 13 0.58 6.84 12.81
CA LEU A 13 1.55 6.99 11.73
C LEU A 13 0.96 6.51 10.43
N GLN A 14 1.34 7.15 9.34
CA GLN A 14 0.78 6.88 8.02
C GLN A 14 1.85 6.32 7.09
N ALA A 15 1.56 5.17 6.49
CA ALA A 15 2.40 4.52 5.49
C ALA A 15 1.79 4.69 4.10
N LEU A 16 2.64 4.71 3.07
CA LEU A 16 2.21 4.77 1.67
C LEU A 16 2.32 3.39 1.03
N GLU A 17 1.19 2.87 0.57
CA GLU A 17 1.09 1.62 -0.18
C GLU A 17 0.84 1.94 -1.66
N LEU A 18 1.62 1.37 -2.58
CA LEU A 18 1.44 1.64 -4.00
C LEU A 18 0.16 0.98 -4.53
N LEU A 19 -0.76 1.78 -5.08
CA LEU A 19 -2.03 1.30 -5.66
C LEU A 19 -2.00 1.26 -7.19
N PHE A 20 -1.28 2.19 -7.81
CA PHE A 20 -1.16 2.29 -9.26
C PHE A 20 0.14 2.98 -9.66
N SER A 21 0.74 2.55 -10.77
CA SER A 21 1.80 3.30 -11.44
C SER A 21 1.64 3.26 -12.96
N GLY A 22 2.06 4.30 -13.67
CA GLY A 22 1.99 4.30 -15.13
C GLY A 22 2.57 5.57 -15.76
N PRO A 23 2.83 5.58 -17.07
CA PRO A 23 3.07 6.81 -17.82
C PRO A 23 1.81 7.70 -17.79
N GLY A 24 1.98 8.99 -17.50
CA GLY A 24 0.89 9.96 -17.48
C GLY A 24 0.25 10.08 -18.87
N TYR A 25 1.05 10.11 -19.94
CA TYR A 25 0.51 10.13 -21.31
C TYR A 25 0.27 8.74 -21.90
N SER A 26 -0.49 7.88 -21.21
CA SER A 26 -0.94 6.58 -21.75
C SER A 26 -2.41 6.53 -22.09
N GLN A 27 -2.70 5.97 -23.26
CA GLN A 27 -4.07 5.70 -23.72
C GLN A 27 -4.67 4.43 -23.08
N THR A 28 -3.86 3.65 -22.35
CA THR A 28 -4.32 2.41 -21.72
C THR A 28 -5.14 2.71 -20.46
N TYR A 29 -4.66 3.60 -19.59
CA TYR A 29 -5.26 3.88 -18.27
C TYR A 29 -6.18 5.11 -18.30
N ARG A 30 -6.90 5.28 -19.41
CA ARG A 30 -7.93 6.31 -19.60
C ARG A 30 -9.11 6.08 -18.66
N ASN A 31 -10.04 7.04 -18.64
CA ASN A 31 -11.25 6.97 -17.83
C ASN A 31 -12.10 5.70 -18.08
N THR A 32 -12.06 5.11 -19.28
CA THR A 32 -12.77 3.85 -19.61
C THR A 32 -11.99 2.58 -19.30
N TRP A 33 -10.77 2.66 -18.75
CA TRP A 33 -9.98 1.48 -18.42
C TRP A 33 -10.65 0.64 -17.32
N MET A 34 -10.93 -0.62 -17.62
CA MET A 34 -11.64 -1.53 -16.70
C MET A 34 -10.91 -1.82 -15.40
N GLY A 35 -9.58 -1.64 -15.36
CA GLY A 35 -8.79 -1.81 -14.15
C GLY A 35 -9.20 -0.87 -13.01
N TRP A 36 -9.73 0.31 -13.33
CA TRP A 36 -10.27 1.25 -12.32
C TRP A 36 -11.52 0.72 -11.61
N TYR A 37 -12.29 -0.15 -12.27
CA TYR A 37 -13.66 -0.50 -11.87
C TYR A 37 -13.84 -1.96 -11.49
N SER A 38 -12.89 -2.82 -11.86
CA SER A 38 -12.96 -4.26 -11.67
C SER A 38 -11.82 -4.74 -10.81
N ALA A 39 -12.04 -5.80 -10.03
CA ALA A 39 -10.96 -6.44 -9.28
C ALA A 39 -10.02 -7.21 -10.23
N GLY A 40 -8.75 -7.39 -9.83
CA GLY A 40 -7.76 -8.07 -10.66
C GLY A 40 -7.15 -7.19 -11.76
N GLY A 41 -6.68 -7.81 -12.84
CA GLY A 41 -5.99 -7.09 -13.93
C GLY A 41 -4.56 -6.67 -13.57
N TYR A 42 -3.98 -7.31 -12.56
CA TYR A 42 -2.58 -7.12 -12.16
C TYR A 42 -1.65 -7.73 -13.20
N ILE A 43 -0.48 -7.12 -13.40
CA ILE A 43 0.56 -7.70 -14.26
C ILE A 43 1.35 -8.73 -13.43
N MET A 44 1.15 -10.00 -13.76
CA MET A 44 1.90 -11.13 -13.21
C MET A 44 2.96 -11.60 -14.23
N ASP A 45 4.03 -12.21 -13.76
CA ASP A 45 4.90 -13.01 -14.62
C ASP A 45 4.28 -14.38 -14.93
N SER A 46 4.99 -15.17 -15.74
CA SER A 46 4.58 -16.54 -16.10
C SER A 46 4.56 -17.51 -14.91
N ALA A 47 5.15 -17.14 -13.76
CA ALA A 47 5.12 -17.91 -12.52
C ALA A 47 3.99 -17.45 -11.57
N GLY A 48 3.17 -16.47 -11.97
CA GLY A 48 2.11 -15.92 -11.13
C GLY A 48 2.60 -14.97 -10.05
N VAL A 49 3.87 -14.53 -10.12
CA VAL A 49 4.45 -13.56 -9.21
C VAL A 49 4.18 -12.15 -9.74
N MET A 50 3.77 -11.25 -8.85
CA MET A 50 3.53 -9.85 -9.20
C MET A 50 4.85 -9.17 -9.58
N LEU A 51 4.90 -8.60 -10.78
CA LEU A 51 6.07 -7.90 -11.26
C LEU A 51 6.11 -6.47 -10.70
N SER A 52 6.89 -6.26 -9.64
CA SER A 52 7.15 -4.92 -9.12
C SER A 52 7.78 -4.02 -10.19
N GLY A 53 7.34 -2.76 -10.25
CA GLY A 53 7.83 -1.77 -11.23
C GLY A 53 7.18 -1.83 -12.63
N ARG A 54 6.13 -2.63 -12.83
CA ARG A 54 5.31 -2.61 -14.05
C ARG A 54 4.12 -1.64 -13.92
N ASP A 55 3.67 -1.13 -15.07
CA ASP A 55 2.54 -0.20 -15.13
C ASP A 55 1.20 -0.89 -14.90
N GLY A 56 0.25 -0.16 -14.32
CA GLY A 56 -1.08 -0.63 -14.03
C GLY A 56 -1.37 -0.65 -12.53
N LYS A 57 -2.41 -1.41 -12.19
CA LYS A 57 -2.99 -1.48 -10.86
C LYS A 57 -2.29 -2.54 -10.02
N MET A 58 -2.10 -2.24 -8.74
CA MET A 58 -1.56 -3.16 -7.73
C MET A 58 -2.69 -3.82 -6.92
N PRO A 59 -2.50 -5.01 -6.35
CA PRO A 59 -3.49 -5.69 -5.50
C PRO A 59 -4.02 -4.82 -4.37
N ALA A 60 -3.18 -3.98 -3.77
CA ALA A 60 -3.58 -3.06 -2.71
C ALA A 60 -4.71 -2.09 -3.12
N TYR A 61 -4.83 -1.74 -4.40
CA TYR A 61 -5.97 -0.94 -4.88
C TYR A 61 -7.31 -1.63 -4.58
N ASP A 62 -7.33 -2.96 -4.62
CA ASP A 62 -8.53 -3.79 -4.46
C ASP A 62 -8.78 -4.18 -3.00
N THR A 63 -7.74 -4.21 -2.15
CA THR A 63 -7.81 -4.83 -0.81
C THR A 63 -7.37 -3.95 0.36
N ALA A 64 -6.61 -2.87 0.14
CA ALA A 64 -6.06 -2.07 1.23
C ALA A 64 -7.13 -1.23 1.96
N GLY A 65 -7.16 -1.25 3.29
CA GLY A 65 -7.96 -0.28 4.05
C GLY A 65 -7.27 1.08 4.07
N LEU A 66 -7.87 2.10 3.47
CA LEU A 66 -7.24 3.41 3.29
C LEU A 66 -7.80 4.46 4.24
N VAL A 67 -6.93 5.32 4.75
CA VAL A 67 -7.29 6.55 5.48
C VAL A 67 -7.07 7.81 4.64
N GLY A 68 -6.37 7.67 3.53
CA GLY A 68 -6.04 8.74 2.59
C GLY A 68 -5.61 8.19 1.24
N VAL A 69 -5.48 9.07 0.25
CA VAL A 69 -4.95 8.74 -1.08
C VAL A 69 -4.03 9.85 -1.53
N ARG A 70 -2.88 9.48 -2.08
CA ARG A 70 -1.88 10.39 -2.62
C ARG A 70 -1.70 10.16 -4.10
N PHE A 71 -1.65 11.24 -4.86
CA PHE A 71 -1.33 11.25 -6.28
C PHE A 71 0.01 11.95 -6.45
N GLU A 72 0.91 11.33 -7.20
CA GLU A 72 2.30 11.78 -7.32
C GLU A 72 2.84 11.61 -8.74
N ASP A 73 3.82 12.42 -9.11
CA ASP A 73 4.60 12.28 -10.34
C ASP A 73 6.10 12.12 -10.10
N THR A 74 6.84 11.69 -11.14
CA THR A 74 8.31 11.52 -11.05
C THR A 74 9.10 12.83 -10.98
N ALA A 75 8.47 14.00 -11.08
CA ALA A 75 9.14 15.27 -10.78
C ALA A 75 9.04 15.61 -9.28
N GLY A 76 8.40 14.77 -8.46
CA GLY A 76 8.19 14.95 -7.03
C GLY A 76 6.93 15.77 -6.71
N GLY A 77 6.13 16.14 -7.71
CA GLY A 77 4.84 16.79 -7.48
C GLY A 77 3.86 15.81 -6.85
N PHE A 78 3.19 16.20 -5.77
CA PHE A 78 2.14 15.40 -5.15
C PHE A 78 0.99 16.22 -4.56
N ILE A 79 -0.14 15.52 -4.40
CA ILE A 79 -1.28 15.95 -3.61
C ILE A 79 -1.82 14.74 -2.86
N GLU A 80 -2.00 14.91 -1.56
CA GLU A 80 -2.55 13.92 -0.66
C GLU A 80 -3.89 14.40 -0.13
N PHE A 81 -4.83 13.46 -0.05
CA PHE A 81 -6.16 13.67 0.47
C PHE A 81 -6.38 12.77 1.67
N GLU A 82 -6.86 13.35 2.76
CA GLU A 82 -7.46 12.59 3.86
C GLU A 82 -8.88 12.17 3.45
N LEU A 83 -9.19 10.88 3.58
CA LEU A 83 -10.51 10.36 3.24
C LEU A 83 -11.54 10.74 4.32
N GLU A 84 -12.74 11.11 3.87
CA GLU A 84 -13.86 11.34 4.77
C GLU A 84 -14.29 10.03 5.45
N GLY A 85 -14.87 10.12 6.65
CA GLY A 85 -15.15 8.95 7.51
C GLY A 85 -15.88 7.79 6.83
N ARG A 86 -16.83 8.06 5.92
CA ARG A 86 -17.57 7.01 5.17
C ARG A 86 -16.70 6.23 4.17
N PHE A 87 -15.57 6.78 3.76
CA PHE A 87 -14.63 6.20 2.80
C PHE A 87 -13.36 5.66 3.45
N ARG A 88 -13.15 5.91 4.75
CA ARG A 88 -12.02 5.36 5.50
C ARG A 88 -12.14 3.84 5.65
N ASP A 89 -10.99 3.20 5.77
CA ASP A 89 -10.80 1.75 5.91
C ASP A 89 -11.37 0.94 4.73
N LYS A 90 -11.61 1.60 3.59
CA LYS A 90 -12.05 0.98 2.35
C LYS A 90 -10.93 0.94 1.30
N PRO A 91 -10.89 -0.10 0.46
CA PRO A 91 -10.06 -0.10 -0.73
C PRO A 91 -10.49 0.96 -1.74
N LEU A 92 -9.52 1.49 -2.49
CA LEU A 92 -9.79 2.49 -3.53
C LEU A 92 -10.77 1.96 -4.58
N LEU A 93 -10.73 0.65 -4.90
CA LEU A 93 -11.73 0.00 -5.75
C LEU A 93 -13.15 0.12 -5.18
N SER A 94 -13.32 -0.09 -3.87
CA SER A 94 -14.63 0.02 -3.24
C SER A 94 -15.15 1.45 -3.30
N ILE A 95 -14.28 2.44 -3.08
CA ILE A 95 -14.63 3.86 -3.15
C ILE A 95 -15.05 4.21 -4.58
N VAL A 96 -14.27 3.81 -5.59
CA VAL A 96 -14.59 4.07 -7.00
C VAL A 96 -15.90 3.40 -7.41
N LYS A 97 -16.15 2.15 -7.00
CA LYS A 97 -17.42 1.46 -7.28
C LYS A 97 -18.62 2.10 -6.60
N GLU A 98 -18.48 2.52 -5.36
CA GLU A 98 -19.55 3.20 -4.61
C GLU A 98 -19.94 4.52 -5.28
N CYS A 99 -18.95 5.24 -5.82
CA CYS A 99 -19.18 6.53 -6.47
C CYS A 99 -19.67 6.42 -7.90
N MET A 100 -18.99 5.63 -8.73
CA MET A 100 -19.26 5.57 -10.16
C MET A 100 -20.33 4.56 -10.53
N GLY A 101 -20.59 3.54 -9.70
CA GLY A 101 -21.47 2.44 -10.07
C GLY A 101 -21.17 1.90 -11.48
N ALA A 102 -22.20 1.87 -12.33
CA ALA A 102 -22.09 1.52 -13.75
C ALA A 102 -21.86 2.72 -14.69
N ASP A 103 -21.90 3.96 -14.18
CA ASP A 103 -21.90 5.18 -14.99
C ASP A 103 -20.53 5.43 -15.62
N ARG A 104 -20.45 5.41 -16.94
CA ARG A 104 -19.22 5.71 -17.69
C ARG A 104 -19.43 6.73 -18.81
N GLU A 105 -20.64 7.27 -18.88
CA GLU A 105 -21.09 8.18 -19.92
C GLU A 105 -21.66 9.44 -19.27
N ASN A 106 -20.98 10.56 -19.53
CA ASN A 106 -21.43 11.87 -19.11
C ASN A 106 -22.68 12.29 -19.89
N ASP A 107 -23.80 12.37 -19.19
CA ASP A 107 -25.11 12.76 -19.70
C ASP A 107 -25.42 14.25 -19.46
N GLY A 108 -24.45 15.03 -18.97
CA GLY A 108 -24.64 16.43 -18.61
C GLY A 108 -25.43 16.67 -17.32
N SER A 109 -25.78 15.62 -16.56
CA SER A 109 -26.53 15.76 -15.32
C SER A 109 -25.77 16.54 -14.25
N ALA A 110 -26.49 16.98 -13.22
CA ALA A 110 -25.89 17.66 -12.07
C ALA A 110 -24.80 16.82 -11.38
N VAL A 111 -24.95 15.49 -11.41
CA VAL A 111 -23.96 14.55 -10.87
C VAL A 111 -22.65 14.66 -11.65
N TRP A 112 -22.67 14.61 -12.99
CA TRP A 112 -21.46 14.78 -13.80
C TRP A 112 -20.84 16.19 -13.69
N ARG A 113 -21.68 17.22 -13.56
CA ARG A 113 -21.20 18.60 -13.39
C ARG A 113 -20.46 18.82 -12.08
N SER A 114 -20.91 18.18 -10.99
CA SER A 114 -20.35 18.36 -9.64
C SER A 114 -19.36 17.26 -9.24
N GLY A 115 -19.42 16.11 -9.89
CA GLY A 115 -18.74 14.88 -9.47
C GLY A 115 -19.70 13.91 -8.79
N HIS A 116 -19.48 12.61 -8.96
CA HIS A 116 -20.29 11.57 -8.33
C HIS A 116 -20.09 11.52 -6.81
N CYS A 117 -18.85 11.78 -6.37
CA CYS A 117 -18.51 11.88 -4.96
C CYS A 117 -17.43 12.92 -4.74
N GLU A 118 -17.53 13.61 -3.61
CA GLU A 118 -16.39 14.15 -2.88
C GLU A 118 -15.97 13.12 -1.84
N VAL A 119 -14.74 12.62 -1.90
CA VAL A 119 -14.29 11.49 -1.06
C VAL A 119 -13.26 11.86 0.00
N GLY A 120 -12.68 13.05 -0.09
CA GLY A 120 -11.64 13.48 0.82
C GLY A 120 -11.23 14.93 0.62
N LYS A 121 -10.50 15.46 1.60
CA LYS A 121 -9.99 16.84 1.60
C LYS A 121 -8.47 16.83 1.49
N ALA A 122 -7.92 17.79 0.76
CA ALA A 122 -6.48 17.89 0.60
C ALA A 122 -5.82 18.11 1.98
N SER A 123 -4.89 17.24 2.33
CA SER A 123 -4.13 17.28 3.58
C SER A 123 -2.72 17.85 3.38
N SER A 124 -2.09 17.57 2.23
CA SER A 124 -0.76 18.05 1.89
C SER A 124 -0.58 18.14 0.38
N THR A 125 0.25 19.08 -0.08
CA THR A 125 0.56 19.22 -1.50
C THR A 125 1.95 19.81 -1.67
N PHE A 126 2.61 19.44 -2.76
CA PHE A 126 3.88 19.98 -3.20
C PHE A 126 3.96 19.90 -4.71
N GLY A 127 4.50 20.91 -5.39
CA GLY A 127 4.81 20.84 -6.83
C GLY A 127 3.63 20.75 -7.82
N ILE A 128 2.41 20.40 -7.40
CA ILE A 128 1.22 20.36 -8.28
C ILE A 128 0.62 21.77 -8.41
N PRO A 129 0.48 22.33 -9.64
CA PRO A 129 -0.13 23.64 -9.84
C PRO A 129 -1.63 23.62 -9.51
N ARG A 130 -2.14 24.61 -8.75
CA ARG A 130 -3.58 24.73 -8.41
C ARG A 130 -4.22 23.42 -7.91
N PRO A 131 -3.70 22.82 -6.83
CA PRO A 131 -4.22 21.58 -6.30
C PRO A 131 -5.70 21.73 -5.90
N SER A 132 -6.51 20.71 -6.19
CA SER A 132 -7.91 20.65 -5.79
C SER A 132 -8.01 20.60 -4.27
N ARG A 133 -8.95 21.33 -3.67
CA ARG A 133 -9.17 21.24 -2.21
C ARG A 133 -9.81 19.92 -1.79
N LYS A 134 -10.42 19.23 -2.76
CA LYS A 134 -11.27 18.05 -2.58
C LYS A 134 -10.89 17.00 -3.60
N LEU A 135 -10.87 15.73 -3.19
CA LEU A 135 -10.80 14.62 -4.12
C LEU A 135 -12.20 14.35 -4.63
N VAL A 136 -12.41 14.59 -5.92
CA VAL A 136 -13.70 14.37 -6.57
C VAL A 136 -13.58 13.22 -7.55
N ILE A 137 -14.51 12.26 -7.46
CA ILE A 137 -14.59 11.10 -8.36
C ILE A 137 -15.65 11.33 -9.42
N GLY A 138 -15.32 11.06 -10.69
CA GLY A 138 -16.27 11.09 -11.80
C GLY A 138 -16.78 12.48 -12.14
N TYR A 139 -15.90 13.38 -12.55
CA TYR A 139 -16.19 14.79 -12.78
C TYR A 139 -16.05 15.18 -14.26
N ALA A 140 -17.04 15.88 -14.81
CA ALA A 140 -17.02 16.42 -16.17
C ALA A 140 -17.06 17.95 -16.23
N GLY A 141 -17.50 18.62 -15.17
CA GLY A 141 -17.81 20.05 -15.22
C GLY A 141 -18.94 20.32 -16.22
N VAL A 142 -18.92 21.48 -16.87
CA VAL A 142 -20.04 21.94 -17.73
C VAL A 142 -20.02 21.39 -19.16
N ARG A 143 -19.07 20.51 -19.52
CA ARG A 143 -18.99 19.95 -20.87
C ARG A 143 -19.90 18.74 -20.98
N GLU A 144 -20.69 18.67 -22.04
CA GLU A 144 -21.66 17.58 -22.28
C GLU A 144 -21.19 16.73 -23.46
N GLU A 145 -20.13 15.95 -23.20
CA GLU A 145 -19.57 14.99 -24.14
C GLU A 145 -19.39 13.66 -23.39
N PRO A 146 -19.89 12.51 -23.90
CA PRO A 146 -20.03 11.27 -23.13
C PRO A 146 -18.75 10.78 -22.45
N LEU A 147 -17.59 10.95 -23.10
CA LEU A 147 -16.30 10.50 -22.57
C LEU A 147 -15.46 11.64 -21.97
N ASN A 148 -15.95 12.88 -22.00
CA ASN A 148 -15.21 14.04 -21.52
C ASN A 148 -15.39 14.24 -20.02
N TRP A 149 -14.79 13.34 -19.26
CA TRP A 149 -14.79 13.34 -17.82
C TRP A 149 -13.48 12.77 -17.28
N VAL A 150 -13.19 13.08 -16.03
CA VAL A 150 -12.01 12.58 -15.30
C VAL A 150 -12.44 11.70 -14.15
N LEU A 151 -11.74 10.59 -13.93
CA LEU A 151 -12.05 9.68 -12.84
C LEU A 151 -11.64 10.30 -11.50
N PHE A 152 -10.41 10.81 -11.38
CA PHE A 152 -9.94 11.51 -10.18
C PHE A 152 -9.57 12.94 -10.52
N LYS A 153 -10.40 13.90 -10.09
CA LYS A 153 -10.08 15.33 -10.18
C LYS A 153 -9.22 15.73 -8.99
N ILE A 154 -7.97 16.09 -9.27
CA ILE A 154 -6.99 16.50 -8.25
C ILE A 154 -6.40 17.89 -8.48
N GLN A 155 -6.78 18.54 -9.58
CA GLN A 155 -6.48 19.94 -9.88
C GLN A 155 -7.76 20.74 -10.00
N GLU A 156 -7.76 21.99 -9.55
CA GLU A 156 -8.83 22.93 -9.92
C GLU A 156 -8.69 23.31 -11.40
N SER A 157 -9.82 23.45 -12.10
CA SER A 157 -9.81 23.83 -13.52
C SER A 157 -9.09 25.15 -13.72
N SER A 158 -8.02 25.15 -14.51
CA SER A 158 -7.33 26.37 -14.92
C SER A 158 -8.18 27.16 -15.92
N ALA A 159 -8.33 28.45 -15.68
CA ALA A 159 -8.81 29.42 -16.67
C ALA A 159 -7.84 29.59 -17.89
N ARG A 160 -6.84 28.71 -18.03
CA ARG A 160 -5.82 28.69 -19.08
C ARG A 160 -5.71 27.28 -19.64
N ARG A 161 -5.25 27.18 -20.90
CA ARG A 161 -5.06 25.98 -21.75
C ARG A 161 -4.13 24.88 -21.17
N GLU A 162 -3.88 24.86 -19.87
CA GLU A 162 -3.13 23.80 -19.18
C GLU A 162 -4.00 22.53 -19.14
N LEU A 163 -3.42 21.41 -19.52
CA LEU A 163 -4.07 20.11 -19.41
C LEU A 163 -4.23 19.75 -17.93
N PRO A 164 -5.41 19.24 -17.50
CA PRO A 164 -5.67 19.03 -16.08
C PRO A 164 -4.77 17.93 -15.52
N PHE A 165 -4.11 18.21 -14.39
CA PHE A 165 -3.46 17.20 -13.57
C PHE A 165 -4.58 16.38 -12.89
N ALA A 166 -4.89 15.24 -13.50
CA ALA A 166 -6.02 14.37 -13.15
C ALA A 166 -5.65 12.93 -13.47
N PHE A 167 -6.38 11.95 -12.92
CA PHE A 167 -6.17 10.55 -13.25
C PHE A 167 -7.39 9.95 -13.95
N GLY A 168 -7.15 9.15 -14.99
CA GLY A 168 -8.18 8.56 -15.82
C GLY A 168 -8.96 9.65 -16.54
N THR A 169 -8.39 10.25 -17.58
CA THR A 169 -9.08 11.21 -18.45
C THR A 169 -9.54 10.52 -19.74
N GLN A 170 -10.31 11.23 -20.58
CA GLN A 170 -10.73 10.72 -21.89
C GLN A 170 -9.58 10.17 -22.73
N ASN A 171 -8.45 10.89 -22.74
CA ASN A 171 -7.38 10.67 -23.72
C ASN A 171 -6.07 10.17 -23.13
N SER A 172 -5.92 10.23 -21.81
CA SER A 172 -4.67 9.80 -21.16
C SER A 172 -4.88 9.43 -19.70
N THR A 173 -3.84 8.84 -19.11
CA THR A 173 -3.80 8.53 -17.68
C THR A 173 -3.79 9.83 -16.87
N ASN A 174 -2.89 10.76 -17.17
CA ASN A 174 -2.77 12.09 -16.60
C ASN A 174 -2.20 13.05 -17.65
N PRO A 175 -3.00 13.97 -18.23
CA PRO A 175 -2.54 14.83 -19.31
C PRO A 175 -1.70 16.01 -18.81
N GLY A 176 -1.68 16.28 -17.50
CA GLY A 176 -0.87 17.32 -16.87
C GLY A 176 0.62 16.97 -16.73
N PHE A 177 1.01 15.70 -16.96
CA PHE A 177 2.40 15.25 -16.82
C PHE A 177 2.76 14.12 -17.80
N ALA A 178 3.83 14.27 -18.56
CA ALA A 178 4.25 13.29 -19.56
C ALA A 178 5.10 12.13 -18.99
N GLY A 179 5.70 12.31 -17.81
CA GLY A 179 6.50 11.27 -17.15
C GLY A 179 5.65 10.19 -16.48
N ARG A 180 6.18 9.55 -15.43
CA ARG A 180 5.42 8.54 -14.68
C ARG A 180 4.62 9.19 -13.56
N VAL A 181 3.47 8.60 -13.30
CA VAL A 181 2.54 9.00 -12.26
C VAL A 181 2.17 7.81 -11.38
N TYR A 182 1.85 8.09 -10.13
CA TYR A 182 1.57 7.10 -9.09
C TYR A 182 0.31 7.47 -8.33
N ILE A 183 -0.39 6.43 -7.87
CA ILE A 183 -1.41 6.56 -6.82
C ILE A 183 -0.93 5.70 -5.66
N TYR A 184 -0.80 6.31 -4.48
CA TYR A 184 -0.53 5.63 -3.24
C TYR A 184 -1.73 5.71 -2.31
N GLY A 185 -1.98 4.63 -1.58
CA GLY A 185 -2.93 4.57 -0.50
C GLY A 185 -2.24 4.95 0.79
N VAL A 186 -2.82 5.85 1.54
CA VAL A 186 -2.36 6.16 2.90
C VAL A 186 -3.07 5.20 3.82
N GLN A 187 -2.32 4.41 4.59
CA GLN A 187 -2.84 3.51 5.61
C GLN A 187 -2.36 3.94 6.99
N TYR A 188 -3.05 3.52 8.04
CA TYR A 188 -2.43 3.50 9.36
C TYR A 188 -1.25 2.52 9.32
N ALA A 189 -0.04 3.01 9.60
CA ALA A 189 1.11 2.17 9.84
C ALA A 189 0.76 1.24 11.01
N VAL A 190 0.78 -0.06 10.74
CA VAL A 190 0.30 -1.13 11.62
C VAL A 190 1.01 -1.07 12.98
N GLU A 191 0.42 -0.42 13.98
CA GLU A 191 0.71 -0.40 15.44
C GLU A 191 2.18 -0.51 15.94
N ARG A 192 3.18 -0.37 15.07
CA ARG A 192 4.60 -0.55 15.38
C ARG A 192 5.48 0.26 14.42
N ALA A 193 5.16 1.53 14.24
CA ALA A 193 6.21 2.48 13.90
C ALA A 193 6.92 2.87 15.20
N GLY A 194 7.59 1.89 15.84
CA GLY A 194 8.10 1.94 17.22
C GLY A 194 8.45 3.34 17.76
N ILE A 195 9.63 3.85 17.38
CA ILE A 195 10.15 5.16 17.83
C ILE A 195 9.47 6.36 17.15
N TRP A 196 8.72 6.20 16.07
CA TRP A 196 8.17 7.33 15.33
C TRP A 196 6.83 7.71 15.95
N GLN A 197 6.68 8.92 16.47
CA GLN A 197 5.39 9.40 16.97
C GLN A 197 4.57 10.03 15.84
N SER A 198 5.21 10.81 14.97
CA SER A 198 4.60 11.37 13.78
C SER A 198 5.68 11.64 12.71
N VAL A 199 5.29 11.59 11.43
CA VAL A 199 6.17 11.89 10.30
C VAL A 199 5.41 12.83 9.39
N SER A 200 5.85 14.08 9.29
CA SER A 200 5.23 15.04 8.38
C SER A 200 5.69 14.83 6.94
N ARG A 201 4.82 15.19 5.99
CA ARG A 201 5.15 15.18 4.57
C ARG A 201 6.21 16.25 4.25
N PRO A 202 7.05 16.06 3.21
CA PRO A 202 7.01 15.01 2.20
C PRO A 202 7.69 13.69 2.58
N CYS A 203 8.25 13.58 3.80
CA CYS A 203 8.79 12.32 4.30
C CYS A 203 7.69 11.26 4.48
N GLN A 204 8.10 10.01 4.50
CA GLN A 204 7.17 8.87 4.49
C GLN A 204 7.74 7.68 5.27
N VAL A 205 6.84 6.90 5.86
CA VAL A 205 7.15 5.59 6.44
C VAL A 205 6.98 4.55 5.35
N ASP A 206 8.01 3.73 5.12
CA ASP A 206 7.94 2.60 4.19
C ASP A 206 7.26 1.37 4.80
N ALA A 207 7.13 0.31 4.01
CA ALA A 207 6.47 -0.93 4.41
C ALA A 207 7.20 -1.65 5.57
N GLU A 208 8.49 -1.38 5.78
CA GLU A 208 9.28 -1.95 6.88
C GLU A 208 9.28 -1.08 8.15
N GLY A 209 8.57 0.04 8.14
CA GLY A 209 8.49 0.96 9.29
C GLY A 209 9.70 1.89 9.42
N CYS A 210 10.49 2.06 8.37
CA CYS A 210 11.57 3.02 8.32
C CYS A 210 11.07 4.35 7.74
N VAL A 211 11.59 5.47 8.26
CA VAL A 211 11.29 6.80 7.71
C VAL A 211 12.28 7.10 6.59
N THR A 212 11.78 7.65 5.50
CA THR A 212 12.59 7.98 4.33
C THR A 212 12.37 9.42 3.88
N SER A 213 13.38 9.95 3.19
CA SER A 213 13.20 11.14 2.35
C SER A 213 12.15 10.88 1.29
N HIS A 214 11.56 11.95 0.75
CA HIS A 214 10.60 11.82 -0.33
C HIS A 214 11.18 11.04 -1.52
N ASN A 215 10.36 10.22 -2.17
CA ASN A 215 10.70 9.39 -3.34
C ASN A 215 11.77 8.31 -3.12
N PHE A 216 12.33 8.14 -1.92
CA PHE A 216 13.34 7.11 -1.65
C PHE A 216 12.88 5.73 -2.16
N PRO A 217 13.71 4.95 -2.88
CA PRO A 217 15.16 5.11 -3.10
C PRO A 217 15.56 5.98 -4.32
N ARG A 218 14.60 6.71 -4.91
CA ARG A 218 14.85 7.70 -5.97
C ARG A 218 15.23 9.05 -5.36
N PHE A 219 15.48 10.00 -6.25
CA PHE A 219 15.89 11.34 -5.88
C PHE A 219 14.79 12.08 -5.11
N TYR A 220 15.15 12.68 -3.98
CA TYR A 220 14.25 13.61 -3.29
C TYR A 220 14.02 14.87 -4.13
N GLY A 221 12.98 15.63 -3.79
CA GLY A 221 12.65 16.92 -4.40
C GLY A 221 13.47 18.07 -3.81
N THR A 222 13.50 19.20 -4.52
CA THR A 222 14.10 20.44 -4.01
C THR A 222 13.13 21.15 -3.06
N GLN A 223 13.62 21.97 -2.13
CA GLN A 223 12.83 22.73 -1.14
C GLN A 223 11.92 21.87 -0.26
N GLU A 224 12.34 20.64 0.03
CA GLU A 224 11.64 19.79 0.96
C GLU A 224 11.83 20.27 2.38
N HIS A 225 10.79 20.09 3.18
CA HIS A 225 10.86 20.28 4.61
C HIS A 225 9.96 19.26 5.27
N CYS A 226 10.52 18.42 6.15
CA CYS A 226 9.73 17.51 6.97
C CYS A 226 10.25 17.45 8.42
N SER A 227 9.40 16.95 9.31
CA SER A 227 9.66 16.79 10.72
C SER A 227 9.20 15.40 11.15
N ILE A 228 10.04 14.74 11.94
CA ILE A 228 9.81 13.39 12.45
C ILE A 228 9.83 13.48 13.96
N GLU A 229 8.66 13.43 14.56
CA GLU A 229 8.51 13.39 16.00
C GLU A 229 8.76 11.96 16.48
N ILE A 230 9.42 11.83 17.64
CA ILE A 230 9.80 10.53 18.18
C ILE A 230 9.06 10.23 19.49
N GLU A 231 8.63 8.98 19.64
CA GLU A 231 8.17 8.43 20.90
C GLU A 231 9.40 8.14 21.77
N LYS A 232 9.76 9.10 22.62
CA LYS A 232 11.00 9.07 23.42
C LYS A 232 11.12 7.83 24.30
N SER A 233 9.99 7.26 24.76
CA SER A 233 9.99 6.05 25.58
C SER A 233 10.43 4.78 24.82
N LEU A 234 10.36 4.81 23.49
CA LEU A 234 10.75 3.73 22.59
C LEU A 234 12.03 4.06 21.81
N ALA A 235 12.70 5.16 22.15
CA ALA A 235 13.88 5.61 21.45
C ALA A 235 15.08 4.68 21.67
N GLY A 236 15.77 4.36 20.57
CA GLY A 236 17.03 3.63 20.56
C GLY A 236 17.88 4.05 19.37
N PRO A 237 19.07 3.43 19.20
CA PRO A 237 20.00 3.79 18.14
C PRO A 237 19.36 3.56 16.77
N LEU A 238 19.40 4.59 15.92
CA LEU A 238 18.96 4.50 14.54
C LEU A 238 19.82 3.51 13.76
N ASN A 239 19.18 2.74 12.89
CA ASN A 239 19.86 1.98 11.84
C ASN A 239 19.67 2.71 10.51
N VAL A 240 20.73 3.33 10.00
CA VAL A 240 20.69 4.12 8.76
C VAL A 240 21.12 3.24 7.60
N THR A 241 20.13 2.76 6.83
CA THR A 241 20.39 1.79 5.75
C THR A 241 20.87 2.44 4.45
N ASP A 242 20.61 3.74 4.25
CA ASP A 242 21.12 4.54 3.14
C ASP A 242 21.13 6.02 3.56
N PHE A 243 22.13 6.77 3.11
CA PHE A 243 22.25 8.21 3.33
C PHE A 243 23.11 8.84 2.24
N THR A 244 22.47 9.45 1.25
CA THR A 244 23.11 10.12 0.12
C THR A 244 22.38 11.44 -0.17
N THR A 245 22.96 12.55 0.26
CA THR A 245 22.39 13.91 0.19
C THR A 245 23.41 14.90 -0.39
N GLU A 246 22.98 16.08 -0.84
CA GLU A 246 23.91 17.12 -1.27
C GLU A 246 24.72 17.62 -0.06
N SER A 247 26.04 17.44 -0.11
CA SER A 247 26.95 17.80 0.98
C SER A 247 26.86 19.28 1.33
N ASN A 248 26.58 19.58 2.61
CA ASN A 248 26.44 20.92 3.20
C ASN A 248 25.22 21.76 2.77
N HIS A 249 24.38 21.27 1.87
CA HIS A 249 23.21 21.99 1.35
C HIS A 249 21.91 21.35 1.85
N ASP A 250 21.81 20.03 1.71
CA ASP A 250 20.65 19.27 2.14
C ASP A 250 20.94 18.56 3.46
N VAL A 251 20.20 18.92 4.49
CA VAL A 251 20.57 18.64 5.88
C VAL A 251 19.48 17.87 6.61
N LEU A 252 19.87 16.72 7.16
CA LEU A 252 19.12 16.03 8.20
C LEU A 252 19.69 16.42 9.57
N THR A 253 18.88 16.97 10.45
CA THR A 253 19.28 17.34 11.81
C THR A 253 18.75 16.34 12.82
N VAL A 254 19.65 15.72 13.59
CA VAL A 254 19.33 14.81 14.70
C VAL A 254 20.07 15.30 15.94
N ASN A 255 19.36 15.50 17.05
CA ASN A 255 19.92 15.99 18.32
C ASN A 255 20.76 17.29 18.15
N GLY A 256 20.24 18.25 17.39
CA GLY A 256 20.90 19.51 17.07
C GLY A 256 22.11 19.41 16.15
N LYS A 257 22.51 18.20 15.74
CA LYS A 257 23.64 17.97 14.83
C LYS A 257 23.16 17.79 13.40
N ALA A 258 23.77 18.54 12.48
CA ALA A 258 23.54 18.45 11.05
C ALA A 258 24.31 17.28 10.41
N TYR A 259 23.64 16.55 9.52
CA TYR A 259 24.17 15.47 8.70
C TYR A 259 23.86 15.75 7.23
N SER A 260 24.85 15.57 6.35
CA SER A 260 24.73 15.74 4.90
C SER A 260 25.81 14.91 4.18
N GLY A 261 25.76 14.81 2.86
CA GLY A 261 26.66 13.98 2.07
C GLY A 261 26.35 12.49 2.22
N SER A 262 27.39 11.69 2.51
CA SER A 262 27.32 10.23 2.58
C SER A 262 27.38 9.65 4.00
N VAL A 263 27.43 10.49 5.04
CA VAL A 263 27.54 10.06 6.44
C VAL A 263 26.31 10.50 7.22
N GLY A 264 25.41 9.56 7.45
CA GLY A 264 24.18 9.76 8.21
C GLY A 264 24.33 9.57 9.71
N PRO A 265 23.22 9.75 10.48
CA PRO A 265 23.18 9.61 11.94
C PRO A 265 23.10 8.14 12.40
N ASP A 266 23.92 7.25 11.85
CA ASP A 266 23.90 5.82 12.20
C ASP A 266 24.31 5.59 13.66
N GLY A 267 23.58 4.72 14.36
CA GLY A 267 23.79 4.41 15.77
C GLY A 267 23.39 5.52 16.75
N ILE A 268 22.93 6.68 16.27
CA ILE A 268 22.51 7.79 17.14
C ILE A 268 21.12 7.51 17.69
N THR A 269 20.94 7.66 19.01
CA THR A 269 19.60 7.63 19.62
C THR A 269 19.02 9.04 19.56
N PRO A 270 17.90 9.28 18.85
CA PRO A 270 17.31 10.59 18.76
C PRO A 270 16.62 10.93 20.09
N THR A 271 16.75 12.18 20.55
CA THR A 271 16.20 12.68 21.83
C THR A 271 15.17 13.80 21.63
N GLU A 272 15.08 14.31 20.41
CA GLU A 272 14.20 15.37 19.95
C GLU A 272 13.74 15.13 18.50
N THR A 273 12.88 16.01 18.00
CA THR A 273 12.36 15.95 16.63
C THR A 273 13.49 15.98 15.62
N ILE A 274 13.48 15.03 14.69
CA ILE A 274 14.41 15.00 13.55
C ILE A 274 13.83 15.91 12.46
N VAL A 275 14.67 16.75 11.85
CA VAL A 275 14.26 17.70 10.82
C VAL A 275 15.05 17.47 9.54
N TRP A 276 14.36 17.37 8.41
CA TRP A 276 14.95 17.28 7.07
C TRP A 276 14.66 18.55 6.27
N ARG A 277 15.67 19.05 5.56
CA ARG A 277 15.56 20.19 4.63
C ARG A 277 16.40 19.96 3.39
N SER A 278 15.83 20.24 2.21
CA SER A 278 16.61 20.38 0.97
C SER A 278 16.57 21.81 0.42
N ASP A 279 17.59 22.19 -0.35
CA ASP A 279 17.70 23.49 -0.98
C ASP A 279 16.96 23.54 -2.34
N HIS A 280 17.10 24.63 -3.09
CA HIS A 280 16.37 24.84 -4.35
C HIS A 280 16.92 24.08 -5.57
N SER A 281 18.01 23.34 -5.42
CA SER A 281 18.73 22.66 -6.50
C SER A 281 19.25 21.28 -6.06
N VAL A 282 19.97 20.61 -6.98
CA VAL A 282 20.72 19.35 -6.77
C VAL A 282 20.12 18.37 -5.75
N SER A 283 19.36 17.39 -6.24
CA SER A 283 18.93 16.29 -5.39
C SER A 283 19.82 15.05 -5.53
N ASN A 284 19.73 14.17 -4.54
CA ASN A 284 20.37 12.85 -4.51
C ASN A 284 19.35 11.78 -4.08
N ARG A 285 19.78 10.51 -3.96
CA ARG A 285 18.90 9.37 -3.60
C ARG A 285 18.24 9.48 -2.22
N GLY A 286 18.74 10.35 -1.35
CA GLY A 286 18.16 10.62 -0.05
C GLY A 286 18.58 9.63 1.02
N TRP A 287 17.70 9.35 1.98
CA TRP A 287 18.06 8.62 3.18
C TRP A 287 16.93 7.73 3.68
N ARG A 288 17.30 6.73 4.48
CA ARG A 288 16.38 5.79 5.13
C ARG A 288 16.81 5.50 6.57
N LEU A 289 16.00 5.94 7.52
CA LEU A 289 16.19 5.78 8.96
C LEU A 289 15.26 4.68 9.48
N CYS A 290 15.83 3.60 9.99
CA CYS A 290 15.05 2.53 10.60
C CYS A 290 15.11 2.61 12.13
N PRO A 291 14.01 2.23 12.81
CA PRO A 291 14.04 2.03 14.25
C PRO A 291 15.09 0.97 14.63
N PRO A 292 15.54 0.94 15.89
CA PRO A 292 16.38 -0.15 16.39
C PRO A 292 15.73 -1.50 16.08
N ALA A 293 16.53 -2.50 15.72
CA ALA A 293 16.02 -3.84 15.51
C ALA A 293 15.24 -4.26 16.76
N LEU A 294 13.93 -4.53 16.61
CA LEU A 294 13.14 -5.06 17.71
C LEU A 294 13.84 -6.35 18.15
N ALA A 295 14.27 -6.40 19.40
CA ALA A 295 14.61 -7.65 20.03
C ALA A 295 13.33 -8.49 19.98
N ARG A 296 13.21 -9.34 18.96
CA ARG A 296 12.17 -10.36 18.92
C ARG A 296 12.39 -11.16 20.18
N THR A 297 11.55 -10.91 21.18
CA THR A 297 11.30 -11.90 22.22
C THR A 297 10.59 -13.01 21.48
N GLU A 298 11.36 -13.88 20.83
CA GLU A 298 10.88 -15.20 20.53
C GLU A 298 10.53 -15.79 21.90
N SER A 299 9.25 -15.77 22.25
CA SER A 299 8.70 -16.83 23.07
C SER A 299 8.80 -18.10 22.22
N SER A 300 10.02 -18.62 22.09
CA SER A 300 10.26 -19.99 21.72
C SER A 300 9.58 -20.80 22.82
N GLY A 301 8.35 -21.23 22.55
CA GLY A 301 7.68 -22.26 23.30
C GLY A 301 8.47 -23.56 23.12
N LYS A 302 9.63 -23.66 23.77
CA LYS A 302 10.19 -24.96 24.14
C LYS A 302 9.34 -25.46 25.30
N GLN A 303 8.28 -26.17 24.95
CA GLN A 303 7.57 -27.03 25.88
C GLN A 303 8.54 -28.15 26.27
N GLN A 304 9.33 -27.93 27.33
CA GLN A 304 9.99 -29.00 28.05
C GLN A 304 8.90 -29.79 28.77
N ALA A 305 8.58 -30.97 28.24
CA ALA A 305 7.81 -31.96 28.96
C ALA A 305 8.67 -32.51 30.12
N ASN A 306 8.65 -31.83 31.26
CA ASN A 306 9.04 -32.42 32.54
C ASN A 306 7.79 -33.05 33.15
N LEU A 307 7.59 -34.36 32.94
CA LEU A 307 6.68 -35.15 33.76
C LEU A 307 7.34 -35.37 35.13
N ALA A 308 6.93 -34.57 36.11
CA ALA A 308 7.05 -34.92 37.51
C ALA A 308 5.70 -35.48 37.97
N HIS A 309 5.61 -36.80 38.16
CA HIS A 309 4.62 -37.43 39.03
C HIS A 309 5.35 -38.49 39.86
N GLY A 310 5.71 -38.11 41.08
CA GLY A 310 6.03 -39.05 42.15
C GLY A 310 4.73 -39.68 42.64
N GLY A 311 4.67 -41.01 42.63
CA GLY A 311 3.51 -41.77 43.08
C GLY A 311 3.85 -43.24 43.29
N LEU A 312 4.42 -43.53 44.46
CA LEU A 312 4.42 -44.78 45.23
C LEU A 312 4.21 -46.12 44.49
N GLN A 313 5.30 -46.90 44.36
CA GLN A 313 5.25 -48.30 43.93
C GLN A 313 4.71 -49.20 45.05
N VAL A 314 3.64 -49.95 44.76
CA VAL A 314 3.25 -51.13 45.54
C VAL A 314 3.40 -52.35 44.63
N PHE A 315 4.27 -53.26 45.04
CA PHE A 315 4.51 -54.55 44.39
C PHE A 315 3.30 -55.47 44.55
N LEU A 316 2.79 -56.02 43.43
CA LEU A 316 1.94 -57.21 43.42
C LEU A 316 2.71 -58.36 42.75
N PRO A 317 2.74 -59.56 43.34
CA PRO A 317 3.47 -60.70 42.80
C PRO A 317 2.67 -61.40 41.68
N VAL A 318 3.42 -61.87 40.69
CA VAL A 318 2.98 -62.64 39.52
C VAL A 318 2.40 -63.99 39.96
N ILE A 319 1.19 -64.33 39.48
CA ILE A 319 0.64 -65.70 39.51
C ILE A 319 0.45 -66.17 38.05
N PRO A 320 1.05 -67.30 37.63
CA PRO A 320 0.87 -67.84 36.29
C PRO A 320 -0.09 -69.05 36.30
N PHE A 321 -1.19 -69.01 35.56
CA PHE A 321 -2.01 -70.18 35.15
C PHE A 321 -2.78 -69.75 33.88
N ALA A 322 -2.48 -70.24 32.68
CA ALA A 322 -2.67 -71.57 32.10
C ALA A 322 -3.86 -71.57 31.10
N MET A 323 -3.60 -72.23 29.97
CA MET A 323 -4.43 -72.46 28.78
C MET A 323 -5.93 -72.70 29.01
N MET A 324 -6.77 -72.19 28.09
CA MET A 324 -7.60 -73.07 27.26
C MET A 324 -8.19 -72.36 26.04
N CYS A 325 -8.05 -73.04 24.89
CA CYS A 325 -8.61 -72.72 23.58
C CYS A 325 -10.14 -72.69 23.55
N LEU A 326 -10.71 -71.90 22.64
CA LEU A 326 -11.69 -72.41 21.67
C LEU A 326 -11.78 -71.48 20.45
N ALA A 327 -11.86 -72.14 19.31
CA ALA A 327 -11.66 -71.62 17.97
C ALA A 327 -12.96 -71.14 17.30
N CYS A 328 -12.77 -70.67 16.06
CA CYS A 328 -13.72 -70.54 14.95
C CYS A 328 -14.52 -69.24 14.87
N TYR A 329 -14.19 -68.39 13.89
CA TYR A 329 -14.87 -68.44 12.59
C TYR A 329 -14.07 -67.70 11.50
N CYS A 330 -13.88 -68.38 10.36
CA CYS A 330 -13.24 -67.89 9.14
C CYS A 330 -14.24 -67.13 8.23
N GLY A 331 -13.81 -65.97 7.71
CA GLY A 331 -13.97 -65.41 6.34
C GLY A 331 -15.35 -65.42 5.60
N PRO A 332 -15.38 -65.06 4.29
CA PRO A 332 -14.89 -63.81 3.70
C PRO A 332 -15.82 -63.21 2.60
N THR A 333 -15.42 -62.03 2.08
CA THR A 333 -15.45 -61.60 0.65
C THR A 333 -16.70 -61.08 -0.11
N ILE A 334 -16.44 -59.98 -0.85
CA ILE A 334 -16.73 -59.69 -2.29
C ILE A 334 -17.75 -58.58 -2.67
N GLN A 335 -17.12 -57.50 -3.19
CA GLN A 335 -17.33 -56.71 -4.41
C GLN A 335 -18.67 -56.04 -4.84
N HIS A 336 -18.42 -54.93 -5.56
CA HIS A 336 -19.11 -54.32 -6.71
C HIS A 336 -20.10 -53.18 -6.43
N SER A 337 -19.73 -51.97 -6.87
CA SER A 337 -20.24 -51.47 -8.17
C SER A 337 -19.55 -50.17 -8.62
N TRP A 338 -18.89 -50.26 -9.78
CA TRP A 338 -18.62 -49.16 -10.70
C TRP A 338 -19.80 -49.00 -11.68
N ARG A 339 -20.17 -47.77 -12.05
CA ARG A 339 -20.79 -47.34 -13.34
C ARG A 339 -20.76 -45.80 -13.36
N ARG A 340 -19.87 -45.15 -14.15
CA ARG A 340 -20.05 -44.67 -15.55
C ARG A 340 -21.35 -43.90 -15.80
N TRP A 341 -21.26 -42.61 -16.16
CA TRP A 341 -21.97 -42.02 -17.31
C TRP A 341 -21.15 -40.87 -17.95
N HIS A 342 -20.80 -41.12 -19.22
CA HIS A 342 -20.70 -40.27 -20.40
C HIS A 342 -19.72 -39.08 -20.57
N ALA A 343 -19.00 -39.22 -21.68
CA ALA A 343 -18.07 -38.32 -22.31
C ALA A 343 -18.78 -37.36 -23.29
N HIS A 344 -18.24 -36.15 -23.44
CA HIS A 344 -18.23 -35.40 -24.68
C HIS A 344 -16.80 -34.94 -24.95
N ARG A 345 -16.13 -35.61 -25.91
CA ARG A 345 -14.89 -35.15 -26.54
C ARG A 345 -15.28 -34.30 -27.75
N VAL A 346 -14.89 -33.03 -27.74
CA VAL A 346 -14.77 -32.22 -28.96
C VAL A 346 -13.34 -32.43 -29.48
N ARG A 347 -13.22 -33.04 -30.66
CA ARG A 347 -11.98 -33.03 -31.47
C ARG A 347 -11.99 -31.76 -32.31
N PHE A 348 -10.98 -30.90 -32.15
CA PHE A 348 -10.58 -30.01 -33.24
C PHE A 348 -9.39 -30.64 -33.94
N ARG A 349 -9.54 -30.73 -35.26
CA ARG A 349 -8.59 -31.30 -36.22
C ARG A 349 -7.67 -30.16 -36.65
N ASN A 350 -6.36 -30.36 -36.53
CA ASN A 350 -5.37 -29.59 -37.26
C ASN A 350 -5.39 -30.11 -38.70
N ASP A 351 -5.80 -29.29 -39.65
CA ASP A 351 -5.43 -29.45 -41.05
C ASP A 351 -4.52 -28.27 -41.41
N LEU A 352 -3.26 -28.62 -41.65
CA LEU A 352 -2.28 -27.83 -42.38
C LEU A 352 -2.62 -28.01 -43.85
N ASP A 353 -2.83 -26.92 -44.58
CA ASP A 353 -2.64 -26.89 -46.03
C ASP A 353 -1.68 -25.74 -46.36
N GLN A 354 -0.59 -26.13 -47.01
CA GLN A 354 0.28 -25.27 -47.81
C GLN A 354 -0.44 -25.03 -49.15
N ASP A 355 -0.46 -23.78 -49.61
CA ASP A 355 -0.16 -23.35 -50.99
C ASP A 355 -0.74 -21.94 -51.23
N GLY A 356 0.15 -20.97 -51.53
CA GLY A 356 -0.19 -19.60 -51.95
C GLY A 356 0.60 -18.51 -51.26
#